data_AF-A0A141RBN7-F1
#
_entry.id   AF-A0A141RBN7-F1
#
_cell.length_a   1.000
_cell.length_b   1.000
_cell.length_c   1.000
_cell.angle_alpha   90.00
_cell.angle_beta   90.00
_cell.angle_gamma   90.00
#
_symmetry.space_group_name_H-M   'P 1'
#
loop_
_entity.id
_entity.type
_entity.pdbx_description
1 polymer ?
#
loop_
_entity_poly.entity_id
_entity_poly.type
_entity_poly.pdbx_seq_one_letter_code
_entity_poly.pdbx_strand_id
1 'polypeptide(L)'
;LTDRFVNGNPANDNSYGRHKDGMQEIGTFHGGDLQGLTSKLDYIQQLGVNALWISSPLEQIHGWIGGGTKGDFPHYAYHGYYTQDWTKLDANMGTEDDLRRLVDEAHKRGIRILFDVVMNHTGYA
;
A
#
# COMPACT_ATOMS: atom_id res chain seq x y z
N LEU A 1 -5.85 4.96 1.55
CA LEU A 1 -5.19 3.77 2.10
C LEU A 1 -5.17 2.69 1.03
N THR A 2 -4.00 2.41 0.46
CA THR A 2 -3.91 1.56 -0.75
C THR A 2 -4.32 0.12 -0.51
N ASP A 3 -3.80 -0.50 0.57
CA ASP A 3 -4.05 -1.89 0.96
C ASP A 3 -5.54 -2.25 1.12
N ARG A 4 -6.40 -1.24 1.34
CA ARG A 4 -7.84 -1.43 1.59
C ARG A 4 -8.74 -1.01 0.42
N PHE A 5 -8.16 -0.72 -0.75
CA PHE A 5 -8.94 -0.25 -1.89
C PHE A 5 -9.36 -1.38 -2.84
N VAL A 6 -8.43 -1.90 -3.65
CA VAL A 6 -8.69 -2.99 -4.60
C VAL A 6 -7.44 -3.85 -4.72
N ASN A 7 -7.58 -5.15 -4.51
CA ASN A 7 -6.54 -6.14 -4.81
C ASN A 7 -6.57 -6.46 -6.31
N GLY A 8 -5.56 -5.99 -7.03
CA GLY A 8 -5.41 -6.19 -8.47
C GLY A 8 -4.44 -7.32 -8.82
N ASN A 9 -3.56 -7.70 -7.90
CA ASN A 9 -2.56 -8.74 -8.10
C ASN A 9 -2.38 -9.62 -6.86
N PRO A 10 -3.22 -10.66 -6.68
CA PRO A 10 -3.11 -11.57 -5.53
C PRO A 10 -1.76 -12.31 -5.40
N ALA A 11 -0.94 -12.32 -6.46
CA ALA A 11 0.36 -12.97 -6.42
C ALA A 11 1.38 -12.25 -5.52
N ASN A 12 1.16 -10.98 -5.17
CA ASN A 12 2.04 -10.21 -4.29
C ASN A 12 1.55 -10.10 -2.84
N ASP A 13 0.40 -10.69 -2.50
CA ASP A 13 -0.26 -10.58 -1.19
C ASP A 13 0.61 -11.05 -0.01
N ASN A 14 1.47 -12.04 -0.24
CA ASN A 14 2.28 -12.68 0.79
C ASN A 14 3.77 -12.32 0.69
N SER A 15 4.09 -11.17 0.11
CA SER A 15 5.49 -10.72 -0.02
C SER A 15 6.20 -10.72 1.34
N TYR A 16 7.49 -11.06 1.33
CA TYR A 16 8.33 -11.17 2.52
C TYR A 16 7.85 -12.17 3.58
N GLY A 17 6.94 -13.09 3.23
CA GLY A 17 6.39 -14.09 4.17
C GLY A 17 5.27 -13.55 5.07
N ARG A 18 4.74 -12.35 4.75
CA ARG A 18 3.57 -11.79 5.41
C ARG A 18 2.36 -12.68 5.14
N HIS A 19 1.50 -12.85 6.13
CA HIS A 19 0.35 -13.74 6.04
C HIS A 19 -0.78 -13.26 6.96
N LYS A 20 -1.97 -13.79 6.67
CA LYS A 20 -3.18 -13.64 7.47
C LYS A 20 -3.01 -14.27 8.86
N ASP A 21 -3.57 -13.64 9.89
CA ASP A 21 -3.48 -14.08 11.28
C ASP A 21 -4.49 -15.20 11.66
N GLY A 22 -5.42 -15.52 10.76
CA GLY A 22 -6.48 -16.50 10.95
C GLY A 22 -7.59 -16.03 11.89
N MET A 23 -7.58 -14.75 12.28
CA MET A 23 -8.50 -14.16 13.26
C MET A 23 -9.32 -13.05 12.59
N GLN A 24 -9.28 -11.83 13.13
CA GLN A 24 -10.03 -10.70 12.60
C GLN A 24 -9.25 -9.92 11.54
N GLU A 25 -7.97 -10.26 11.32
CA GLU A 25 -7.14 -9.64 10.26
C GLU A 25 -7.05 -8.12 10.38
N ILE A 26 -7.15 -7.60 11.60
CA ILE A 26 -7.21 -6.15 11.87
C ILE A 26 -5.89 -5.50 11.45
N GLY A 27 -4.77 -6.15 11.79
CA GLY A 27 -3.41 -5.68 11.57
C GLY A 27 -2.72 -6.25 10.33
N THR A 28 -3.41 -7.02 9.48
CA THR A 28 -2.78 -7.69 8.32
C THR A 28 -3.01 -6.92 7.02
N PHE A 29 -2.21 -7.24 6.00
CA PHE A 29 -2.40 -6.77 4.63
C PHE A 29 -3.66 -7.41 4.02
N HIS A 30 -4.47 -6.63 3.32
CA HIS A 30 -5.70 -7.03 2.63
C HIS A 30 -5.54 -7.10 1.11
N GLY A 31 -4.36 -6.71 0.62
CA GLY A 31 -3.90 -6.98 -0.75
C GLY A 31 -4.18 -5.85 -1.73
N GLY A 32 -4.68 -4.70 -1.27
CA GLY A 32 -4.84 -3.55 -2.14
C GLY A 32 -3.51 -3.03 -2.68
N ASP A 33 -3.40 -2.82 -3.99
CA ASP A 33 -2.13 -2.61 -4.67
C ASP A 33 -2.21 -1.56 -5.81
N LEU A 34 -1.06 -1.26 -6.44
CA LEU A 34 -0.95 -0.29 -7.54
C LEU A 34 -1.71 -0.72 -8.81
N GLN A 35 -1.80 -2.02 -9.10
CA GLN A 35 -2.56 -2.52 -10.24
C GLN A 35 -4.06 -2.36 -10.00
N GLY A 36 -4.52 -2.65 -8.78
CA GLY A 36 -5.89 -2.44 -8.34
C GLY A 36 -6.30 -0.97 -8.43
N LEU A 37 -5.46 -0.05 -7.97
CA LEU A 37 -5.67 1.39 -8.17
C LEU A 37 -5.78 1.76 -9.66
N THR A 38 -4.83 1.27 -10.48
CA THR A 38 -4.83 1.52 -11.94
C THR A 38 -6.14 1.05 -12.58
N SER A 39 -6.65 -0.12 -12.18
CA SER A 39 -7.89 -0.71 -12.71
C SER A 39 -9.15 0.11 -12.43
N LYS A 40 -9.10 1.05 -11.47
CA LYS A 40 -10.23 1.89 -11.06
C LYS A 40 -10.10 3.35 -11.49
N LEU A 41 -9.09 3.72 -12.28
CA LEU A 41 -8.92 5.11 -12.69
C LEU A 41 -10.12 5.65 -13.48
N ASP A 42 -10.82 4.81 -14.27
CA ASP A 42 -12.05 5.22 -14.95
C ASP A 42 -13.19 5.51 -13.96
N TYR A 43 -13.34 4.66 -12.93
CA TYR A 43 -14.30 4.89 -11.85
C TYR A 43 -13.98 6.18 -11.09
N ILE A 44 -12.70 6.39 -10.74
CA ILE A 44 -12.22 7.60 -10.05
C ILE A 44 -12.48 8.86 -10.90
N GLN A 45 -12.23 8.79 -12.20
CA GLN A 45 -12.51 9.88 -13.13
C GLN A 45 -14.01 10.20 -13.21
N GLN A 46 -14.87 9.17 -13.26
CA GLN A 46 -16.33 9.35 -13.29
C GLN A 46 -16.87 10.05 -12.04
N LEU A 47 -16.20 9.90 -10.89
CA LEU A 47 -16.53 10.65 -9.67
C LEU A 47 -16.11 12.13 -9.74
N GLY A 48 -15.37 12.55 -10.78
CA GLY A 48 -14.87 13.92 -10.93
C GLY A 48 -13.58 14.20 -10.15
N VAL A 49 -12.91 13.16 -9.63
CA VAL A 49 -11.64 13.30 -8.90
C VAL A 49 -10.51 13.62 -9.87
N ASN A 50 -9.63 14.56 -9.51
CA ASN A 50 -8.49 14.99 -10.32
C ASN A 50 -7.13 14.90 -9.59
N ALA A 51 -7.11 14.30 -8.40
CA ALA A 51 -5.92 13.98 -7.64
C ALA A 51 -6.17 12.74 -6.78
N LEU A 52 -5.22 11.81 -6.79
CA LEU A 52 -5.23 10.60 -5.98
C LEU A 52 -4.05 10.66 -5.01
N TRP A 53 -4.36 10.66 -3.71
CA TRP A 53 -3.37 10.55 -2.64
C TRP A 53 -3.37 9.12 -2.11
N ILE A 54 -2.23 8.43 -2.22
CA ILE A 54 -2.08 7.04 -1.81
C ILE A 54 -1.10 6.91 -0.64
N SER A 55 -1.20 5.78 0.06
CA SER A 55 -0.26 5.38 1.11
C SER A 55 1.17 5.34 0.59
N SER A 56 2.16 5.43 1.49
CA SER A 56 3.56 5.38 1.07
C SER A 56 3.83 4.06 0.35
N PRO A 57 4.28 4.09 -0.91
CA PRO A 57 4.50 2.89 -1.67
C PRO A 57 5.89 2.29 -1.42
N LEU A 58 6.70 2.95 -0.58
CA LEU A 58 8.09 2.60 -0.28
C LEU A 58 8.20 1.34 0.57
N GLU A 59 9.32 0.64 0.51
CA GLU A 59 9.54 -0.63 1.21
C GLU A 59 9.35 -0.48 2.72
N GLN A 60 8.44 -1.27 3.29
CA GLN A 60 8.14 -1.30 4.71
C GLN A 60 8.84 -2.45 5.40
N ILE A 61 8.89 -2.44 6.74
CA ILE A 61 9.40 -3.58 7.52
C ILE A 61 8.73 -4.89 7.07
N HIS A 62 9.52 -5.96 6.98
CA HIS A 62 9.02 -7.24 6.46
C HIS A 62 8.14 -7.98 7.47
N GLY A 63 8.43 -7.81 8.77
CA GLY A 63 7.68 -8.41 9.87
C GLY A 63 6.49 -7.57 10.35
N TRP A 64 6.13 -7.77 11.61
CA TRP A 64 5.04 -7.09 12.29
C TRP A 64 5.50 -6.60 13.67
N ILE A 65 4.77 -5.66 14.24
CA ILE A 65 4.91 -5.21 15.62
C ILE A 65 3.67 -5.60 16.44
N GLY A 66 3.77 -5.57 17.77
CA GLY A 66 2.60 -5.80 18.63
C GLY A 66 1.56 -4.68 18.48
N GLY A 67 0.37 -5.01 17.97
CA GLY A 67 -0.78 -4.12 17.92
C GLY A 67 -1.61 -4.12 19.21
N GLY A 68 -2.57 -3.21 19.34
CA GLY A 68 -3.45 -3.15 20.50
C GLY A 68 -2.80 -2.51 21.74
N THR A 69 -3.34 -2.80 22.92
CA THR A 69 -2.88 -2.18 24.18
C THR A 69 -1.72 -2.93 24.82
N LYS A 70 -1.57 -4.22 24.49
CA LYS A 70 -0.56 -5.11 25.10
C LYS A 70 0.19 -5.97 24.09
N GLY A 71 0.15 -5.64 22.79
CA GLY A 71 0.67 -6.52 21.73
C GLY A 71 -0.29 -7.67 21.44
N ASP A 72 -1.59 -7.37 21.42
CA ASP A 72 -2.70 -8.32 21.35
C ASP A 72 -2.79 -9.05 20.00
N PHE A 73 -2.20 -8.50 18.93
CA PHE A 73 -2.21 -9.07 17.58
C PHE A 73 -1.00 -8.58 16.75
N PRO A 74 -0.60 -9.31 15.68
CA PRO A 74 0.42 -8.85 14.76
C PRO A 74 -0.07 -7.65 13.94
N HIS A 75 0.64 -6.53 14.01
CA HIS A 75 0.35 -5.32 13.25
C HIS A 75 1.45 -5.10 12.20
N TYR A 76 1.11 -5.43 10.96
CA TYR A 76 1.95 -5.24 9.79
C TYR A 76 1.87 -3.80 9.28
N ALA A 77 2.85 -3.42 8.47
CA ALA A 77 2.97 -2.09 7.89
C ALA A 77 2.03 -1.79 6.71
N TYR A 78 0.82 -2.39 6.68
CA TYR A 78 -0.15 -2.25 5.58
C TYR A 78 -0.55 -0.79 5.27
N HIS A 79 -0.34 0.09 6.25
CA HIS A 79 -0.66 1.50 6.17
C HIS A 79 0.44 2.36 5.50
N GLY A 80 1.66 1.84 5.37
CA GLY A 80 2.78 2.55 4.73
C GLY A 80 3.52 3.54 5.63
N TYR A 81 3.61 3.28 6.95
CA TYR A 81 4.25 4.19 7.92
C TYR A 81 5.41 3.57 8.71
N TYR A 82 5.81 2.33 8.42
CA TYR A 82 6.98 1.68 9.03
C TYR A 82 8.04 1.43 7.95
N THR A 83 8.59 2.51 7.39
CA THR A 83 9.49 2.45 6.23
C THR A 83 10.84 1.86 6.62
N GLN A 84 11.29 0.90 5.82
CA GLN A 84 12.59 0.21 5.95
C GLN A 84 13.60 0.75 4.93
N ASP A 85 13.18 0.96 3.69
CA ASP A 85 14.03 1.46 2.60
C ASP A 85 13.26 2.47 1.72
N TRP A 86 13.65 3.74 1.78
CA TRP A 86 13.04 4.82 0.99
C TRP A 86 13.42 4.79 -0.49
N THR A 87 14.31 3.89 -0.90
CA THR A 87 14.80 3.79 -2.28
C THR A 87 14.12 2.72 -3.10
N LYS A 88 13.26 1.90 -2.47
CA LYS A 88 12.57 0.77 -3.10
C LYS A 88 11.08 0.83 -2.87
N LEU A 89 10.32 0.19 -3.76
CA LEU A 89 8.90 -0.06 -3.56
C LEU A 89 8.68 -1.31 -2.71
N ASP A 90 7.64 -1.28 -1.86
CA ASP A 90 7.21 -2.45 -1.13
C ASP A 90 6.62 -3.49 -2.09
N ALA A 91 7.10 -4.73 -2.02
CA ALA A 91 6.65 -5.78 -2.92
C ALA A 91 5.14 -6.10 -2.81
N ASN A 92 4.48 -5.84 -1.66
CA ASN A 92 3.01 -5.94 -1.56
C ASN A 92 2.28 -4.86 -2.37
N MET A 93 2.91 -3.71 -2.63
CA MET A 93 2.31 -2.63 -3.42
C MET A 93 2.42 -2.86 -4.92
N GLY A 94 3.49 -3.52 -5.36
CA GLY A 94 3.77 -3.80 -6.76
C GLY A 94 5.19 -3.43 -7.19
N THR A 95 5.40 -3.36 -8.50
CA THR A 95 6.72 -3.07 -9.11
C THR A 95 6.87 -1.59 -9.49
N GLU A 96 8.09 -1.17 -9.82
CA GLU A 96 8.33 0.17 -10.38
C GLU A 96 7.57 0.41 -11.69
N ASP A 97 7.43 -0.64 -12.50
CA ASP A 97 6.63 -0.59 -13.74
C ASP A 97 5.14 -0.43 -13.45
N ASP A 98 4.62 -1.06 -12.38
CA ASP A 98 3.24 -0.84 -11.92
C ASP A 98 3.01 0.60 -11.49
N LEU A 99 3.97 1.19 -10.76
CA LEU A 99 3.89 2.59 -10.35
C LEU A 99 3.93 3.53 -11.57
N ARG A 100 4.85 3.29 -12.50
CA ARG A 100 4.95 4.06 -13.75
C ARG A 100 3.65 3.99 -14.52
N ARG A 101 3.07 2.79 -14.66
CA ARG A 101 1.78 2.58 -15.32
C ARG A 101 0.64 3.33 -14.62
N LEU A 102 0.55 3.28 -13.28
CA LEU A 102 -0.45 4.05 -12.52
C LEU A 102 -0.34 5.54 -12.83
N VAL A 103 0.87 6.10 -12.77
CA VAL A 103 1.14 7.52 -13.02
C VAL A 103 0.77 7.90 -14.46
N ASP A 104 1.21 7.14 -15.44
CA ASP A 104 0.95 7.41 -16.86
C ASP A 104 -0.56 7.34 -17.17
N GLU A 105 -1.26 6.32 -16.67
CA GLU A 105 -2.70 6.16 -16.88
C GLU A 105 -3.53 7.20 -16.12
N ALA A 106 -3.09 7.62 -14.93
CA ALA A 106 -3.74 8.69 -14.18
C ALA A 106 -3.59 10.04 -14.90
N HIS A 107 -2.38 10.35 -15.38
CA HIS A 107 -2.10 11.60 -16.09
C HIS A 107 -2.88 11.71 -17.41
N LYS A 108 -3.06 10.61 -18.16
CA LYS A 108 -3.94 10.57 -19.35
C LYS A 108 -5.38 11.01 -19.04
N ARG A 109 -5.82 10.83 -17.79
CA ARG A 109 -7.16 11.18 -17.30
C ARG A 109 -7.21 12.54 -16.59
N GLY A 110 -6.09 13.26 -16.52
CA GLY A 110 -5.98 14.52 -15.78
C GLY A 110 -5.94 14.34 -14.25
N ILE A 111 -5.65 13.13 -13.77
CA ILE A 111 -5.55 12.79 -12.34
C ILE A 111 -4.08 12.91 -11.90
N ARG A 112 -3.80 13.78 -10.93
CA ARG A 112 -2.48 13.90 -10.30
C ARG A 112 -2.28 12.80 -9.28
N ILE A 113 -1.03 12.40 -9.05
CA ILE A 113 -0.68 11.40 -8.05
C ILE A 113 0.13 12.05 -6.93
N LEU A 114 -0.26 11.80 -5.68
CA LEU A 114 0.47 12.18 -4.46
C LEU A 114 0.72 10.92 -3.62
N PHE A 115 1.91 10.84 -3.02
CA PHE A 115 2.30 9.76 -2.11
C PHE A 115 2.55 10.30 -0.72
N ASP A 116 2.19 9.53 0.30
CA ASP A 116 2.76 9.74 1.63
C ASP A 116 4.27 9.52 1.60
N VAL A 117 5.00 10.45 2.23
CA VAL A 117 6.43 10.35 2.46
C VAL A 117 6.68 10.53 3.95
N VAL A 118 7.08 9.45 4.62
CA VAL A 118 7.26 9.40 6.07
C VAL A 118 8.75 9.52 6.37
N MET A 119 9.20 10.74 6.66
CA MET A 119 10.62 11.01 6.98
C MET A 119 10.90 11.10 8.47
N ASN A 120 9.86 11.07 9.31
CA ASN A 120 9.99 11.30 10.75
C ASN A 120 10.52 10.08 11.52
N HIS A 121 10.24 8.85 11.04
CA HIS A 121 10.57 7.60 11.72
C HIS A 121 10.64 6.42 10.74
N THR A 122 11.23 5.31 11.19
CA THR A 122 11.26 4.00 10.50
C THR A 122 10.21 3.02 11.03
N GLY A 123 9.64 3.26 12.21
CA GLY A 123 8.70 2.36 12.88
C GLY A 123 8.91 2.38 14.39
N TYR A 124 8.42 1.33 15.07
CA TYR A 124 8.67 1.11 16.50
C TYR A 124 10.01 0.38 16.70
N ALA A 125 10.68 0.68 17.81
CA ALA A 125 11.90 0.00 18.26
C ALA A 125 11.57 -1.31 19.00
#